data_AF-A0A420VV07-F1
#
_entry.id   AF-A0A420VV07-F1
#
_cell.length_a   1.000
_cell.length_b   1.000
_cell.length_c   1.000
_cell.angle_alpha   90.00
_cell.angle_beta   90.00
_cell.angle_gamma   90.00
#
_symmetry.space_group_name_H-M   'P 1'
#
loop_
_entity.id
_entity.type
_entity.pdbx_description
1 polymer ?
#
loop_
_entity_poly.entity_id
_entity_poly.type
_entity_poly.pdbx_seq_one_letter_code
_entity_poly.pdbx_strand_id
1 'polypeptide(L)'
;MEDDELKNVDPDDISELLVKVEKSFDIKFGKTELLNISTFGELCDHITDKIQLEHSNDCTSQQAFYKLRNAIASTLQIDHKTISTDFSLIDLLPKQNRRSLVEKLEDNLGFKLHILRPPYWVTVTLAILFVTSCVALFFSWKVGLTGAVISNATFALFQSDKTSISP
;
A
#
# COMPACT_ATOMS: atom_id res chain seq x y z
N MET A 1 -21.90 -10.76 11.19
CA MET A 1 -22.09 -12.01 10.43
C MET A 1 -23.36 -12.63 10.98
N GLU A 2 -24.27 -13.11 10.14
CA GLU A 2 -25.49 -13.77 10.63
C GLU A 2 -25.14 -14.93 11.59
N ASP A 3 -25.89 -15.04 12.68
CA ASP A 3 -25.79 -16.11 13.68
C ASP A 3 -26.43 -17.40 13.14
N ASP A 4 -25.80 -17.99 12.12
CA ASP A 4 -26.26 -19.25 11.55
C ASP A 4 -25.94 -20.39 12.53
N GLU A 5 -26.99 -21.00 13.09
CA GLU A 5 -26.88 -22.17 13.97
C GLU A 5 -26.38 -23.39 13.19
N LEU A 6 -25.41 -24.12 13.76
CA LEU A 6 -24.80 -25.33 13.16
C LEU A 6 -25.70 -26.58 13.26
N LYS A 7 -27.02 -26.42 13.08
CA LYS A 7 -28.01 -27.47 13.36
C LYS A 7 -28.11 -28.59 12.31
N ASN A 8 -27.57 -28.39 11.10
CA ASN A 8 -27.73 -29.33 9.97
C ASN A 8 -26.41 -29.64 9.24
N VAL A 9 -25.26 -29.61 9.94
CA VAL A 9 -23.98 -29.96 9.33
C VAL A 9 -23.61 -31.40 9.70
N ASP A 10 -23.13 -32.17 8.72
CA ASP A 10 -22.58 -33.50 8.95
C ASP A 10 -21.35 -33.39 9.89
N PRO A 11 -21.29 -34.17 10.98
CA PRO A 11 -20.12 -34.21 11.86
C PRO A 11 -18.81 -34.51 11.11
N ASP A 12 -18.85 -35.30 10.04
CA ASP A 12 -17.68 -35.64 9.25
C ASP A 12 -17.18 -34.44 8.43
N ASP A 13 -18.10 -33.64 7.86
CA ASP A 13 -17.77 -32.40 7.13
C ASP A 13 -17.14 -31.34 8.05
N ILE A 14 -17.68 -31.19 9.27
CA ILE A 14 -17.09 -30.31 10.29
C ILE A 14 -15.70 -30.80 10.69
N SER A 15 -15.53 -32.12 10.85
CA SER A 15 -14.24 -32.70 11.22
C SER A 15 -13.18 -32.44 10.14
N GLU A 16 -13.53 -32.59 8.85
CA GLU A 16 -12.62 -32.28 7.74
C GLU A 16 -12.28 -30.79 7.68
N LEU A 17 -13.28 -29.91 7.88
CA LEU A 17 -13.07 -28.47 7.96
C LEU A 17 -12.10 -28.12 9.07
N LEU A 18 -12.29 -28.67 10.28
CA LEU A 18 -11.41 -28.42 11.42
C LEU A 18 -9.98 -28.86 11.14
N VAL A 19 -9.78 -30.04 10.54
CA VAL A 19 -8.44 -30.50 10.12
C VAL A 19 -7.80 -29.54 9.12
N LYS A 20 -8.58 -29.00 8.18
CA LYS A 20 -8.10 -28.02 7.20
C LYS A 20 -7.73 -26.70 7.87
N VAL A 21 -8.54 -26.22 8.81
CA VAL A 21 -8.28 -25.02 9.61
C VAL A 21 -7.01 -25.19 10.45
N GLU A 22 -6.85 -26.30 11.16
CA GLU A 22 -5.64 -26.61 11.91
C GLU A 22 -4.38 -26.53 11.03
N LYS A 23 -4.45 -27.12 9.83
CA LYS A 23 -3.33 -27.13 8.88
C LYS A 23 -3.08 -25.76 8.26
N SER A 24 -4.12 -24.99 7.97
CA SER A 24 -4.01 -23.68 7.33
C SER A 24 -3.48 -22.60 8.27
N PHE A 25 -3.80 -22.69 9.56
CA PHE A 25 -3.42 -21.67 10.55
C PHE A 25 -2.39 -22.16 11.56
N ASP A 26 -1.90 -23.40 11.41
CA ASP A 26 -0.95 -24.06 12.31
C ASP A 26 -1.40 -24.04 13.78
N ILE A 27 -2.70 -24.24 14.00
CA ILE A 27 -3.33 -24.33 15.32
C ILE A 27 -3.81 -25.76 15.59
N LYS A 28 -4.05 -26.11 16.86
CA LYS A 28 -4.52 -27.45 17.25
C LYS A 28 -5.69 -27.42 18.21
N PHE A 29 -6.86 -27.92 17.82
CA PHE A 29 -8.04 -27.98 18.67
C PHE A 29 -7.91 -29.06 19.76
N GLY A 30 -8.23 -28.69 20.99
CA GLY A 30 -8.36 -29.60 22.11
C GLY A 30 -9.65 -30.41 22.01
N LYS A 31 -9.63 -31.62 22.57
CA LYS A 31 -10.75 -32.59 22.48
C LYS A 31 -12.08 -32.07 23.01
N THR A 32 -12.06 -31.11 23.94
CA THR A 32 -13.24 -30.56 24.62
C THR A 32 -13.43 -29.07 24.35
N GLU A 33 -12.58 -28.47 23.52
CA GLU A 33 -12.49 -27.02 23.35
C GLU A 33 -13.72 -26.45 22.61
N LEU A 34 -14.25 -27.21 21.65
CA LEU A 34 -15.35 -26.78 20.81
C LEU A 34 -16.74 -27.23 21.33
N LEU A 35 -16.81 -27.81 22.54
CA LEU A 35 -18.06 -28.39 23.08
C LEU A 35 -19.15 -27.36 23.37
N ASN A 36 -18.76 -26.10 23.61
CA ASN A 36 -19.69 -25.02 23.94
C ASN A 36 -19.95 -24.08 22.75
N ILE A 37 -19.48 -24.44 21.56
CA ILE A 37 -19.68 -23.66 20.34
C ILE A 37 -20.90 -24.19 19.62
N SER A 38 -21.88 -23.32 19.42
CA SER A 38 -23.20 -23.66 18.91
C SER A 38 -23.53 -22.96 17.59
N THR A 39 -22.84 -21.86 17.29
CA THR A 39 -23.02 -21.09 16.06
C THR A 39 -21.73 -21.03 15.23
N PHE A 40 -21.88 -20.78 13.93
CA PHE A 40 -20.74 -20.54 13.06
C PHE A 40 -19.95 -19.28 13.47
N GLY A 41 -20.66 -18.25 13.96
CA GLY A 41 -20.03 -17.05 14.51
C GLY A 41 -19.11 -17.35 15.69
N GLU A 42 -19.59 -18.12 16.67
CA GLU A 42 -18.80 -18.55 17.84
C GLU A 42 -17.58 -19.38 17.41
N LEU A 43 -17.70 -20.21 16.36
CA LEU A 43 -16.58 -20.96 15.80
C LEU A 43 -15.54 -20.01 15.18
N CYS A 44 -15.97 -19.02 14.39
CA CYS A 44 -15.08 -18.03 13.80
C CYS A 44 -14.35 -17.19 14.86
N ASP A 45 -15.05 -16.75 15.89
CA ASP A 45 -14.48 -15.98 17.00
C ASP A 45 -13.44 -16.81 17.74
N HIS A 46 -13.78 -18.06 18.07
CA HIS A 46 -12.86 -18.97 18.74
C HIS A 46 -11.61 -19.28 17.90
N ILE A 47 -11.75 -19.48 16.58
CA ILE A 47 -10.60 -19.66 15.69
C ILE A 47 -9.72 -18.41 15.69
N THR A 48 -10.34 -17.23 15.60
CA THR A 48 -9.64 -15.95 15.54
C THR A 48 -8.85 -15.68 16.81
N ASP A 49 -9.44 -15.92 17.99
CA ASP A 49 -8.80 -15.74 19.30
C ASP A 49 -7.63 -16.71 19.50
N LYS A 50 -7.71 -17.90 18.90
CA LYS A 50 -6.71 -18.94 19.04
C LYS A 50 -5.49 -18.75 18.14
N ILE A 51 -5.67 -18.10 16.99
CA ILE A 51 -4.54 -17.73 16.14
C ILE A 51 -3.72 -16.73 16.93
N GLN A 52 -2.58 -17.18 17.48
CA GLN A 52 -1.58 -16.28 18.04
C GLN A 52 -1.00 -15.50 16.87
N LEU A 53 -1.60 -14.35 16.54
CA LEU A 53 -0.94 -13.35 15.74
C LEU A 53 0.27 -12.87 16.55
N GLU A 54 1.39 -13.58 16.46
CA GLU A 54 2.66 -12.87 16.53
C GLU A 54 2.56 -11.78 15.47
N HIS A 55 2.82 -10.54 15.87
CA HIS A 55 3.15 -9.48 14.93
C HIS A 55 4.49 -9.82 14.24
N SER A 56 4.54 -10.94 13.51
CA SER A 56 5.67 -11.34 12.71
C SER A 56 5.64 -10.50 11.43
N ASN A 57 6.80 -9.96 11.08
CA ASN A 57 6.95 -9.00 9.99
C ASN A 57 6.76 -9.63 8.59
N ASP A 58 6.48 -10.93 8.52
CA ASP A 58 6.73 -11.76 7.33
C ASP A 58 5.60 -11.76 6.29
N CYS A 59 4.46 -11.10 6.55
CA CYS A 59 3.40 -10.93 5.53
C CYS A 59 2.89 -9.48 5.37
N THR A 60 3.63 -8.51 5.93
CA THR A 60 3.29 -7.07 5.86
C THR A 60 3.19 -6.56 4.43
N SER A 61 4.08 -7.02 3.53
CA SER A 61 4.07 -6.64 2.11
C SER A 61 2.83 -7.11 1.36
N GLN A 62 2.34 -8.33 1.64
CA GLN A 62 1.12 -8.84 1.02
C GLN A 62 -0.11 -8.10 1.55
N GLN A 63 -0.19 -7.89 2.86
CA GLN A 63 -1.27 -7.12 3.48
C GLN A 63 -1.28 -5.66 2.95
N ALA A 64 -0.11 -5.04 2.83
CA ALA A 64 0.03 -3.72 2.24
C ALA A 64 -0.42 -3.70 0.77
N PHE A 65 -0.04 -4.71 -0.01
CA PHE A 65 -0.49 -4.85 -1.39
C PHE A 65 -2.01 -5.00 -1.50
N TYR A 66 -2.65 -5.86 -0.70
CA TYR A 66 -4.10 -6.04 -0.75
C TYR A 66 -4.86 -4.78 -0.30
N LYS A 67 -4.37 -4.07 0.73
CA LYS A 67 -4.95 -2.78 1.13
C LYS A 67 -4.84 -1.74 0.02
N LEU A 68 -3.66 -1.62 -0.59
CA LEU A 68 -3.43 -0.72 -1.72
C LEU A 68 -4.30 -1.08 -2.93
N ARG A 69 -4.37 -2.37 -3.28
CA ARG A 69 -5.20 -2.90 -4.38
C ARG A 69 -6.67 -2.57 -4.20
N ASN A 70 -7.20 -2.71 -2.99
CA ASN A 70 -8.60 -2.40 -2.68
C ASN A 70 -8.88 -0.89 -2.75
N ALA A 71 -7.96 -0.06 -2.26
CA ALA A 71 -8.07 1.40 -2.38
C ALA A 71 -8.03 1.85 -3.86
N ILE A 72 -7.18 1.21 -4.67
CA ILE A 72 -7.12 1.44 -6.11
C ILE A 72 -8.41 1.04 -6.79
N ALA A 73 -8.90 -0.18 -6.56
CA ALA A 73 -10.12 -0.70 -7.16
C ALA A 73 -11.33 0.20 -6.85
N SER A 74 -11.46 0.67 -5.61
CA SER A 74 -12.53 1.58 -5.20
C SER A 74 -12.39 2.99 -5.80
N THR A 75 -11.17 3.52 -5.88
CA THR A 75 -10.92 4.87 -6.40
C THR A 75 -11.08 4.95 -7.92
N LEU A 76 -10.64 3.93 -8.65
CA LEU A 76 -10.66 3.87 -10.11
C LEU A 76 -11.87 3.12 -10.69
N GLN A 77 -12.70 2.52 -9.85
CA GLN A 77 -13.87 1.71 -10.24
C GLN A 77 -13.50 0.55 -11.19
N ILE A 78 -12.38 -0.11 -10.93
CA ILE A 78 -11.92 -1.27 -11.68
C ILE A 78 -11.99 -2.51 -10.81
N ASP A 79 -12.22 -3.68 -11.41
CA ASP A 79 -12.22 -4.93 -10.65
C ASP A 79 -10.82 -5.19 -10.08
N HIS A 80 -10.74 -5.33 -8.75
CA HIS A 80 -9.52 -5.68 -8.05
C HIS A 80 -8.79 -6.85 -8.72
N LYS A 81 -9.50 -7.86 -9.27
CA LYS A 81 -8.89 -9.04 -9.93
C LYS A 81 -7.95 -8.70 -11.09
N THR A 82 -8.11 -7.53 -11.71
CA THR A 82 -7.25 -7.07 -12.81
C THR A 82 -5.90 -6.50 -12.35
N ILE A 83 -5.80 -6.09 -11.08
CA ILE A 83 -4.60 -5.49 -10.49
C ILE A 83 -3.70 -6.60 -9.94
N SER A 84 -2.69 -7.00 -10.71
CA SER A 84 -1.63 -7.93 -10.30
C SER A 84 -0.36 -7.17 -9.86
N THR A 85 0.59 -7.86 -9.22
CA THR A 85 1.93 -7.32 -8.91
C THR A 85 2.70 -6.93 -10.17
N ASP A 86 2.39 -7.56 -11.30
CA ASP A 86 3.02 -7.29 -12.59
C ASP A 86 2.29 -6.21 -13.41
N PHE A 87 1.24 -5.61 -12.84
CA PHE A 87 0.45 -4.58 -13.52
C PHE A 87 1.23 -3.26 -13.58
N SER A 88 1.24 -2.63 -14.76
CA SER A 88 1.94 -1.37 -14.96
C SER A 88 1.28 -0.24 -14.16
N LEU A 89 2.06 0.39 -13.28
CA LEU A 89 1.65 1.58 -12.54
C LEU A 89 1.30 2.77 -13.45
N ILE A 90 1.85 2.82 -14.67
CA ILE A 90 1.57 3.89 -15.62
C ILE A 90 0.12 3.80 -16.12
N ASP A 91 -0.36 2.57 -16.34
CA ASP A 91 -1.73 2.31 -16.80
C ASP A 91 -2.75 2.60 -15.70
N LEU A 92 -2.34 2.38 -14.45
CA LEU A 92 -3.16 2.63 -13.27
C LEU A 92 -3.19 4.11 -12.86
N LEU A 93 -2.04 4.78 -12.93
CA LEU A 93 -1.84 6.17 -12.52
C LEU A 93 -1.32 6.97 -13.73
N PRO A 94 -2.21 7.29 -14.69
CA PRO A 94 -1.83 8.00 -15.91
C PRO A 94 -1.26 9.38 -15.60
N LYS A 95 -0.25 9.78 -16.38
CA LYS A 95 0.55 10.99 -16.15
C LYS A 95 -0.29 12.27 -16.06
N GLN A 96 -1.36 12.36 -16.85
CA GLN A 96 -2.22 13.54 -16.96
C GLN A 96 -2.90 13.88 -15.62
N ASN A 97 -3.38 12.86 -14.91
CA ASN A 97 -4.17 13.02 -13.69
C ASN A 97 -3.49 12.43 -12.44
N ARG A 98 -2.21 12.05 -12.54
CA ARG A 98 -1.48 11.30 -11.51
C ARG A 98 -1.55 11.95 -10.13
N ARG A 99 -1.34 13.27 -10.02
CA ARG A 99 -1.36 13.98 -8.73
C ARG A 99 -2.72 13.86 -8.03
N SER A 100 -3.80 14.14 -8.77
CA SER A 100 -5.17 14.07 -8.24
C SER A 100 -5.59 12.63 -7.90
N LEU A 101 -5.18 11.64 -8.70
CA LEU A 101 -5.48 10.24 -8.43
C LEU A 101 -4.75 9.73 -7.18
N VAL A 102 -3.47 10.10 -7.02
CA VAL A 102 -2.71 9.73 -5.83
C VAL A 102 -3.28 10.38 -4.58
N GLU A 103 -3.71 11.63 -4.65
CA GLU A 103 -4.37 12.31 -3.54
C GLU A 103 -5.65 11.59 -3.11
N LYS A 104 -6.52 11.23 -4.06
CA LYS A 104 -7.73 10.43 -3.78
C LYS A 104 -7.41 9.06 -3.18
N LEU A 105 -6.34 8.42 -3.63
CA LEU A 105 -5.88 7.15 -3.07
C LEU A 105 -5.38 7.31 -1.63
N GLU A 106 -4.59 8.34 -1.36
CA GLU A 106 -4.10 8.64 0.00
C GLU A 106 -5.26 8.96 0.95
N ASP A 107 -6.28 9.68 0.48
CA ASP A 107 -7.49 9.97 1.26
C ASP A 107 -8.28 8.70 1.58
N ASN A 108 -8.38 7.78 0.62
CA ASN A 108 -9.02 6.48 0.82
C ASN A 108 -8.23 5.57 1.77
N LEU A 109 -6.89 5.58 1.67
CA LEU A 109 -5.98 4.77 2.48
C LEU A 109 -5.80 5.30 3.91
N GLY A 110 -6.02 6.60 4.13
CA GLY A 110 -5.82 7.27 5.41
C GLY A 110 -4.36 7.54 5.76
N PHE A 111 -3.42 7.38 4.82
CA PHE A 111 -2.01 7.71 4.99
C PHE A 111 -1.34 8.14 3.68
N LYS A 112 -0.20 8.84 3.79
CA LYS A 112 0.56 9.37 2.65
C LYS A 112 1.52 8.33 2.06
N LEU A 113 1.38 8.07 0.76
CA LEU A 113 2.19 7.10 0.02
C LEU A 113 3.57 7.66 -0.39
N HIS A 114 3.71 8.98 -0.46
CA HIS A 114 4.96 9.67 -0.85
C HIS A 114 5.56 9.26 -2.21
N ILE A 115 4.79 8.56 -3.05
CA ILE A 115 5.21 8.05 -4.37
C ILE A 115 5.57 9.15 -5.39
N LEU A 116 5.06 10.36 -5.19
CA LEU A 116 5.36 11.53 -6.02
C LEU A 116 6.63 12.26 -5.60
N ARG A 117 7.27 11.88 -4.48
CA ARG A 117 8.42 12.60 -3.94
C ARG A 117 9.66 12.40 -4.84
N PRO A 118 10.40 13.47 -5.21
CA PRO A 118 11.68 13.32 -5.88
C PRO A 118 12.69 12.63 -4.95
N PRO A 119 13.67 11.90 -5.51
CA PRO A 119 14.67 11.22 -4.70
C PRO A 119 15.50 12.25 -3.91
N TYR A 120 15.94 11.85 -2.72
CA TYR A 120 16.58 12.76 -1.77
C TYR A 120 17.85 13.41 -2.34
N TRP A 121 18.68 12.63 -3.04
CA TRP A 121 19.93 13.13 -3.62
C TRP A 121 19.71 14.30 -4.59
N VAL A 122 18.68 14.24 -5.44
CA VAL A 122 18.34 15.33 -6.37
C VAL A 122 17.88 16.58 -5.62
N THR A 123 17.12 16.40 -4.55
CA THR A 123 16.64 17.52 -3.73
C THR A 123 17.82 18.20 -3.04
N VAL A 124 18.76 17.42 -2.51
CA VAL A 124 19.96 17.94 -1.83
C VAL A 124 20.90 18.66 -2.79
N THR A 125 21.20 18.07 -3.96
CA THR A 125 22.09 18.71 -4.95
C THR A 125 21.51 20.03 -5.44
N LEU A 126 20.21 20.08 -5.68
CA LEU A 126 19.51 21.31 -6.06
C LEU A 126 19.57 22.36 -4.95
N ALA A 127 19.35 21.98 -3.70
CA ALA A 127 19.41 22.88 -2.56
C ALA A 127 20.82 23.49 -2.39
N ILE A 128 21.87 22.67 -2.51
CA ILE A 128 23.26 23.15 -2.46
C ILE A 128 23.51 24.13 -3.59
N LEU A 129 23.13 23.81 -4.83
CA LEU A 129 23.32 24.68 -5.97
C LEU A 129 22.59 26.02 -5.79
N PHE A 130 21.37 26.00 -5.26
CA PHE A 130 20.61 27.21 -4.95
C PHE A 130 21.30 28.07 -3.88
N VAL A 131 21.74 27.48 -2.77
CA VAL A 131 22.48 28.20 -1.71
C VAL A 131 23.77 28.79 -2.26
N THR A 132 24.49 28.05 -3.11
CA THR A 132 25.75 28.50 -3.70
C THR A 132 25.51 29.70 -4.63
N SER A 133 24.41 29.69 -5.39
CA SER A 133 23.95 30.81 -6.20
C SER A 133 23.59 32.04 -5.36
N CYS A 134 22.90 31.86 -4.23
CA CYS A 134 22.62 32.96 -3.28
C CYS A 134 23.90 33.59 -2.73
N VAL A 135 24.91 32.79 -2.36
CA VAL A 135 26.21 33.30 -1.89
C VAL A 135 26.95 34.03 -3.01
N ALA A 136 26.97 33.47 -4.23
CA ALA A 136 27.61 34.10 -5.38
C ALA A 136 27.00 35.46 -5.76
N LEU A 137 25.72 35.69 -5.44
CA LEU A 137 25.00 36.93 -5.71
C LEU A 137 25.63 38.14 -5.00
N PHE A 138 26.25 37.94 -3.83
CA PHE A 138 26.95 38.99 -3.08
C PHE A 138 28.29 39.41 -3.70
N PHE A 139 28.95 38.51 -4.45
CA PHE A 139 30.22 38.80 -5.11
C PHE A 139 30.04 39.28 -6.54
N SER A 140 29.09 38.67 -7.27
CA SER A 140 28.80 39.02 -8.66
C SER A 140 27.34 38.70 -8.99
N TRP A 141 26.51 39.73 -9.04
CA TRP A 141 25.06 39.58 -9.24
C TRP A 141 24.70 38.78 -10.51
N LYS A 142 25.51 38.92 -11.58
CA LYS A 142 25.35 38.16 -12.84
C LYS A 142 25.49 36.65 -12.63
N VAL A 143 26.51 36.20 -11.90
CA VAL A 143 26.74 34.75 -11.66
C VAL A 143 25.66 34.19 -10.76
N GLY A 144 25.27 34.95 -9.73
CA GLY A 144 24.15 34.60 -8.85
C GLY A 144 22.86 34.38 -9.64
N LEU A 145 22.47 35.31 -10.52
CA LEU A 145 21.25 35.21 -11.30
C LEU A 145 21.25 34.01 -12.25
N THR A 146 22.35 33.78 -12.97
CA THR A 146 22.45 32.65 -13.91
C THR A 146 22.34 31.31 -13.18
N GLY A 147 22.98 31.18 -12.01
CA GLY A 147 22.88 29.98 -11.18
C GLY A 147 21.45 29.71 -10.69
N ALA A 148 20.72 30.76 -10.29
CA ALA A 148 19.34 30.63 -9.81
C ALA A 148 18.39 30.21 -10.94
N VAL A 149 18.56 30.76 -12.15
CA VAL A 149 17.75 30.37 -13.32
C VAL A 149 18.00 28.92 -13.70
N ILE A 150 19.27 28.49 -13.71
CA ILE A 150 19.63 27.10 -14.03
C ILE A 150 19.01 26.14 -13.01
N SER A 151 19.09 26.42 -11.71
CA SER A 151 18.51 25.55 -10.69
C SER A 151 17.00 25.35 -10.89
N ASN A 152 16.27 26.45 -11.08
CA ASN A 152 14.81 26.40 -11.23
C ASN A 152 14.42 25.71 -12.55
N ALA A 153 15.14 25.96 -13.63
CA ALA A 153 14.92 25.29 -14.92
C ALA A 153 15.19 23.78 -14.83
N THR A 154 16.30 23.36 -14.22
CA THR A 154 16.62 21.94 -14.02
C THR A 154 15.58 21.25 -13.14
N PHE A 155 15.07 21.90 -12.10
CA PHE A 155 14.02 21.35 -11.25
C PHE A 155 12.69 21.19 -11.98
N ALA A 156 12.31 22.19 -12.79
CA ALA A 156 11.11 22.12 -13.63
C ALA A 156 11.22 21.02 -14.68
N LEU A 157 12.38 20.91 -15.33
CA LEU A 157 12.67 19.85 -16.30
C LEU A 157 12.66 18.47 -15.64
N PHE A 158 13.28 18.29 -14.48
CA PHE A 158 13.27 17.00 -13.77
C PHE A 158 11.86 16.58 -13.32
N GLN A 159 11.02 17.54 -12.92
CA GLN A 159 9.61 17.28 -12.66
C GLN A 159 8.86 16.89 -13.95
N SER A 160 9.20 17.50 -15.08
CA SER A 160 8.62 17.15 -16.39
C SER A 160 9.16 15.84 -16.96
N ASP A 161 10.38 15.43 -16.63
CA ASP A 161 10.98 14.19 -17.15
C ASP A 161 10.45 12.95 -16.42
N LYS A 162 10.16 13.07 -15.11
CA LYS A 162 9.31 12.09 -14.42
C LYS A 162 7.90 11.98 -15.02
N THR A 163 7.47 12.96 -15.81
CA THR A 163 6.25 12.89 -16.64
C THR A 163 6.52 12.49 -18.10
N SER A 164 7.75 12.40 -18.58
CA SER A 164 8.09 12.15 -20.00
C SER A 164 8.75 10.80 -20.25
N ILE A 165 9.45 10.21 -19.30
CA ILE A 165 10.19 8.96 -19.53
C ILE A 165 9.20 7.78 -19.62
N SER A 166 8.93 7.34 -20.85
CA SER A 166 8.61 5.96 -21.24
C SER A 166 9.53 5.60 -22.44
N PRO A 167 9.78 4.31 -22.64
CA PRO A 167 9.11 3.63 -23.74
C PRO A 167 7.75 3.12 -23.29
#